data_AF-A0A972MQU6-F1
#
_entry.id   AF-A0A972MQU6-F1
#
_cell.length_a   1.000
_cell.length_b   1.000
_cell.length_c   1.000
_cell.angle_alpha   90.00
_cell.angle_beta   90.00
_cell.angle_gamma   90.00
#
_symmetry.space_group_name_H-M   'P 1'
#
loop_
_entity.id
_entity.type
_entity.pdbx_description
1 polymer ?
#
loop_
_entity_poly.entity_id
_entity_poly.type
_entity_poly.pdbx_seq_one_letter_code
_entity_poly.pdbx_strand_id
1 'polypeptide(L)'
;MTKRIGIRELARNTKILDEYDIIEIEDKRNKEFKGIFVSAKWAKWVEEEIEKKKAQEAKKRVEKILRFAGMLDGEIADLSAKDIRKKRAMEIAKRGKDIS
;
A
#
# COMPACT_ATOMS: atom_id res chain seq x y z
N MET A 1 12.10 11.85 18.58
CA MET A 1 12.36 10.89 19.69
C MET A 1 11.22 9.87 19.77
N THR A 2 11.50 8.62 20.16
CA THR A 2 10.51 7.53 20.21
C THR A 2 10.29 7.07 21.65
N LYS A 3 9.04 6.78 22.03
CA LYS A 3 8.69 6.24 23.35
C LYS A 3 7.66 5.13 23.25
N ARG A 4 7.78 4.12 24.11
CA ARG A 4 6.79 3.04 24.25
C ARG A 4 5.97 3.22 25.51
N ILE A 5 4.64 3.18 25.39
CA ILE A 5 3.72 3.35 26.53
C ILE A 5 2.58 2.34 26.51
N GLY A 6 2.03 2.11 27.70
CA GLY A 6 0.83 1.27 27.82
C GLY A 6 -0.42 2.02 27.36
N ILE A 7 -1.39 1.32 26.77
CA ILE A 7 -2.64 1.95 26.31
C ILE A 7 -3.43 2.65 27.42
N ARG A 8 -3.42 2.09 28.64
CA ARG A 8 -4.02 2.72 29.84
C ARG A 8 -3.22 3.93 30.35
N GLU A 9 -1.92 3.96 30.07
CA GLU A 9 -1.04 5.07 30.44
C GLU A 9 -1.28 6.26 29.50
N LEU A 10 -1.41 5.98 28.19
CA LEU A 10 -1.80 6.96 27.19
C LEU A 10 -3.14 7.63 27.54
N ALA A 11 -4.15 6.85 27.91
CA ALA A 11 -5.47 7.37 28.27
C ALA A 11 -5.46 8.29 29.50
N ARG A 12 -4.47 8.16 30.38
CA ARG A 12 -4.34 8.97 31.61
C ARG A 12 -3.41 10.17 31.45
N ASN A 13 -2.51 10.15 30.47
CA ASN A 13 -1.57 11.23 30.24
C ASN A 13 -1.40 11.50 28.74
N THR A 14 -2.24 12.38 28.21
CA THR A 14 -2.23 12.78 26.80
C THR A 14 -1.15 13.81 26.47
N LYS A 15 -0.59 14.53 27.45
CA LYS A 15 0.50 15.50 27.22
C LYS A 15 1.74 14.89 26.58
N ILE A 16 1.92 13.58 26.79
CA ILE A 16 3.01 12.83 26.17
C ILE A 16 2.96 12.87 24.63
N LEU A 17 1.79 13.10 24.03
CA LEU A 17 1.63 13.24 22.58
C LEU A 17 2.36 14.46 22.01
N ASP A 18 2.60 15.49 22.83
CA ASP A 18 3.29 16.72 22.43
C ASP A 18 4.81 16.62 22.59
N GLU A 19 5.29 15.65 23.38
CA GLU A 19 6.71 15.52 23.75
C GLU A 19 7.51 14.63 22.79
N TYR A 20 6.85 13.74 22.04
CA TYR A 20 7.52 12.73 21.21
C TYR A 20 7.02 12.74 19.77
N ASP A 21 7.93 12.53 18.83
CA ASP A 21 7.59 12.40 17.41
C ASP A 21 6.88 11.08 17.11
N ILE A 22 7.22 10.02 17.85
CA ILE A 22 6.70 8.66 17.66
C ILE A 22 6.40 8.06 19.03
N ILE A 23 5.20 7.49 19.17
CA ILE A 23 4.78 6.78 20.38
C ILE A 23 4.28 5.40 19.99
N GLU A 24 4.95 4.37 20.49
CA GLU A 24 4.53 2.98 20.40
C GLU A 24 3.54 2.66 21.51
N ILE A 25 2.39 2.09 21.15
CA ILE A 25 1.32 1.75 22.07
C ILE A 25 1.25 0.24 22.21
N GLU A 26 1.35 -0.24 23.44
CA GLU A 26 1.19 -1.66 23.77
C GLU A 26 0.09 -1.87 24.83
N ASP A 27 -0.59 -3.02 24.78
CA ASP A 27 -1.30 -3.51 25.95
C ASP A 27 -0.32 -4.30 26.83
N LYS A 28 0.13 -3.65 27.91
CA LYS A 28 1.07 -4.22 28.88
C LYS A 28 0.55 -5.51 29.54
N ARG A 29 -0.77 -5.75 29.55
CA ARG A 29 -1.35 -6.96 30.16
C ARG A 29 -1.02 -8.22 29.37
N ASN A 30 -1.14 -8.17 28.05
CA ASN A 30 -0.89 -9.31 27.16
C ASN A 30 0.38 -9.15 26.31
N LYS A 31 1.15 -8.07 26.53
CA LYS A 31 2.35 -7.69 25.76
C LYS A 31 2.06 -7.57 24.25
N GLU A 32 0.84 -7.20 23.90
CA GLU A 32 0.42 -7.06 22.51
C GLU A 32 0.67 -5.64 22.03
N PHE A 33 1.36 -5.51 20.90
CA PHE A 33 1.54 -4.23 20.23
C PHE A 33 0.22 -3.80 19.57
N LYS A 34 -0.28 -2.60 19.91
CA LYS A 34 -1.57 -2.08 19.43
C LYS A 34 -1.42 -1.08 18.30
N GLY A 35 -0.32 -0.35 18.24
CA GLY A 35 -0.07 0.58 17.14
C GLY A 35 0.98 1.64 17.46
N ILE A 36 1.07 2.61 16.56
CA ILE A 36 1.95 3.77 16.67
C ILE A 36 1.13 5.04 16.50
N PHE A 37 1.40 6.03 17.34
CA PHE A 37 1.04 7.42 17.11
C PHE A 37 2.24 8.16 16.53
N VAL A 38 1.98 9.03 15.56
CA VAL A 38 2.98 9.88 14.92
C VAL A 38 2.56 11.33 15.14
N SER A 39 3.50 12.18 15.54
CA SER A 39 3.22 13.59 15.78
C SER A 39 2.72 14.29 14.50
N ALA A 40 1.92 15.34 14.68
CA ALA A 40 1.31 16.09 13.59
C ALA A 40 2.34 16.61 12.56
N LYS A 41 3.58 16.89 13.00
CA LYS A 41 4.70 17.29 12.14
C LYS A 41 4.95 16.31 11.00
N TRP A 42 4.78 15.01 11.25
CA TRP A 42 5.07 13.94 10.29
C TRP A 42 3.82 13.29 9.73
N ALA A 43 2.63 13.60 10.26
CA ALA A 43 1.37 12.94 9.90
C ALA A 43 1.13 12.95 8.39
N LYS A 44 1.24 14.12 7.73
CA LYS A 44 1.01 14.25 6.29
C LYS A 44 1.99 13.40 5.46
N TRP A 45 3.27 13.42 5.83
CA TRP A 45 4.29 12.61 5.15
C TRP A 45 4.01 11.11 5.31
N VAL A 46 3.62 10.67 6.51
CA VAL A 46 3.27 9.27 6.77
C VAL A 46 2.02 8.85 5.99
N GLU A 47 0.98 9.69 5.94
CA GLU A 47 -0.22 9.42 5.15
C GLU A 47 0.10 9.23 3.67
N GLU A 48 0.88 10.14 3.07
CA GLU A 48 1.31 10.05 1.68
C GLU A 48 2.11 8.77 1.40
N GLU A 49 3.02 8.38 2.31
CA GLU A 49 3.78 7.14 2.16
C GLU A 49 2.92 5.87 2.30
N ILE A 50 1.93 5.88 3.20
CA ILE A 50 0.95 4.78 3.33
C ILE A 50 0.14 4.64 2.05
N GLU A 51 -0.35 5.75 1.47
CA GLU A 51 -1.10 5.73 0.23
C GLU A 51 -0.28 5.22 -0.95
N LYS A 52 0.97 5.70 -1.09
CA LYS A 52 1.90 5.21 -2.12
C LYS A 52 2.09 3.71 -2.02
N LYS A 53 2.30 3.17 -0.81
CA LYS A 53 2.46 1.73 -0.60
C LYS A 53 1.19 0.95 -0.95
N LYS A 54 0.01 1.41 -0.53
CA LYS A 54 -1.27 0.79 -0.89
C LYS A 54 -1.48 0.77 -2.41
N ALA A 55 -1.19 1.88 -3.10
CA ALA A 55 -1.28 1.96 -4.54
C ALA A 55 -0.30 0.99 -5.24
N GLN A 56 0.93 0.89 -4.74
CA GLN A 56 1.91 -0.08 -5.25
C GLN A 56 1.48 -1.52 -5.00
N GLU A 57 0.92 -1.85 -3.84
CA GLU A 57 0.41 -3.19 -3.55
C GLU A 57 -0.80 -3.53 -4.43
N ALA A 58 -1.73 -2.60 -4.62
CA ALA A 58 -2.86 -2.76 -5.54
C ALA A 58 -2.35 -3.02 -6.97
N LYS A 59 -1.37 -2.23 -7.43
CA LYS A 59 -0.73 -2.43 -8.73
C LYS A 59 -0.06 -3.80 -8.85
N LYS A 60 0.70 -4.23 -7.83
CA LYS A 60 1.31 -5.57 -7.79
C LYS A 60 0.27 -6.69 -7.81
N ARG A 61 -0.87 -6.53 -7.13
CA ARG A 61 -1.98 -7.50 -7.17
C ARG A 61 -2.58 -7.60 -8.56
N VAL A 62 -2.84 -6.47 -9.21
CA VAL A 62 -3.35 -6.43 -10.59
C VAL A 62 -2.33 -7.02 -11.56
N GLU A 63 -1.06 -6.66 -11.45
CA GLU A 63 0.02 -7.24 -12.28
C GLU A 63 0.16 -8.75 -12.08
N LYS A 64 0.01 -9.24 -10.83
CA LYS A 64 0.02 -10.67 -10.53
C LYS A 64 -1.16 -11.37 -11.20
N ILE A 65 -2.38 -10.83 -11.06
CA ILE A 65 -3.59 -11.37 -11.72
C ILE A 65 -3.43 -11.36 -13.25
N LEU A 66 -2.95 -10.26 -13.83
CA LEU A 66 -2.70 -10.14 -15.27
C LEU A 66 -1.64 -11.13 -15.76
N ARG A 67 -0.58 -11.37 -14.98
CA ARG A 67 0.44 -12.36 -15.29
C ARG A 67 -0.13 -13.78 -15.25
N PHE A 68 -0.98 -14.09 -14.27
CA PHE A 68 -1.66 -15.38 -14.21
C PHE A 68 -2.68 -15.57 -15.34
N ALA A 69 -3.50 -14.56 -15.64
CA ALA A 69 -4.41 -14.59 -16.78
C ALA A 69 -3.64 -14.77 -18.10
N GLY A 70 -2.56 -14.02 -18.29
CA GLY A 70 -1.71 -14.13 -19.47
C GLY A 70 -0.85 -15.40 -19.58
N MET A 71 -0.60 -16.08 -18.46
CA MET A 71 0.00 -17.42 -18.43
C MET A 71 -1.04 -18.51 -18.73
N LEU A 72 -2.27 -18.36 -18.25
CA LEU A 72 -3.37 -19.29 -18.51
C LEU A 72 -3.81 -19.25 -19.99
N ASP A 73 -3.77 -18.07 -20.62
CA ASP A 73 -4.06 -17.91 -22.05
C ASP A 73 -2.85 -18.22 -22.96
N GLY A 74 -1.69 -18.59 -22.40
CA GLY A 74 -0.48 -18.98 -23.16
C GLY A 74 0.20 -17.85 -23.97
N GLU A 75 -0.40 -16.68 -24.11
CA GLU A 75 0.05 -15.62 -25.03
C GLU A 75 1.00 -14.57 -24.41
N ILE A 76 1.20 -14.57 -23.09
CA ILE A 76 1.71 -13.38 -22.38
C ILE A 76 2.73 -13.69 -21.27
N ALA A 77 3.25 -14.91 -21.17
CA ALA A 77 4.15 -15.32 -20.09
C ALA A 77 5.40 -14.42 -19.92
N ASP A 78 5.85 -13.77 -21.00
CA ASP A 78 7.10 -12.99 -21.04
C ASP A 78 6.93 -11.47 -21.29
N LEU A 79 5.71 -10.93 -21.25
CA LEU A 79 5.48 -9.52 -21.55
C LEU A 79 5.24 -8.68 -20.29
N SER A 80 5.92 -7.54 -20.19
CA SER A 80 5.70 -6.60 -19.08
C SER A 80 4.30 -5.97 -19.16
N ALA A 81 3.74 -5.50 -18.04
CA ALA A 81 2.42 -4.87 -18.01
C ALA A 81 2.24 -3.71 -19.03
N LYS A 82 3.34 -3.05 -19.41
CA LYS A 82 3.37 -2.02 -20.47
C LYS A 82 3.17 -2.62 -21.87
N ASP A 83 3.78 -3.77 -22.12
CA ASP A 83 3.70 -4.48 -23.39
C ASP A 83 2.34 -5.15 -23.60
N ILE A 84 1.71 -5.64 -22.52
CA ILE A 84 0.34 -6.19 -22.53
C ILE A 84 -0.66 -5.11 -22.98
N ARG A 85 -0.58 -3.91 -22.38
CA ARG A 85 -1.45 -2.78 -22.75
C ARG A 85 -1.26 -2.36 -24.20
N LYS A 86 0.00 -2.35 -24.68
CA LYS A 86 0.34 -2.01 -26.06
C LYS A 86 -0.18 -3.04 -27.07
N LYS A 87 -0.01 -4.34 -26.79
CA LYS A 87 -0.58 -5.41 -27.61
C LYS A 87 -2.10 -5.32 -27.69
N ARG A 88 -2.79 -5.19 -26.55
CA ARG A 88 -4.26 -5.10 -26.51
C ARG A 88 -4.79 -3.88 -27.26
N ALA A 89 -4.11 -2.74 -27.15
CA ALA A 89 -4.44 -1.54 -27.92
C ALA A 89 -4.24 -1.74 -29.44
N MET A 90 -3.17 -2.42 -29.86
CA MET A 90 -2.92 -2.75 -31.26
C MET A 90 -3.94 -3.75 -31.81
N GLU A 91 -4.38 -4.72 -31.01
CA GLU A 91 -5.36 -5.72 -31.40
C GLU A 91 -6.76 -5.12 -31.60
N ILE A 92 -7.17 -4.22 -30.68
CA ILE A 92 -8.41 -3.45 -30.81
C ILE A 92 -8.36 -2.54 -32.05
N ALA A 93 -7.21 -1.91 -32.32
CA ALA A 93 -7.02 -1.07 -33.51
C ALA A 93 -7.03 -1.87 -34.83
N LYS A 94 -6.54 -3.12 -34.82
CA LYS A 94 -6.63 -4.03 -35.98
C LYS A 94 -8.06 -4.47 -36.24
N ARG A 95 -8.78 -4.93 -35.21
CA ARG A 95 -10.19 -5.31 -35.33
C ARG A 95 -11.10 -4.17 -35.79
N GLY A 96 -10.78 -2.92 -35.44
CA GLY A 96 -11.50 -1.75 -35.94
C GLY A 96 -11.23 -1.39 -37.41
N LYS A 97 -10.14 -1.91 -38.02
CA LYS A 97 -9.83 -1.71 -39.45
C LYS A 97 -10.41 -2.78 -40.36
N ASP A 98 -10.70 -3.97 -39.83
CA ASP A 98 -11.30 -5.08 -40.62
C ASP A 98 -12.83 -4.93 -40.80
N ILE A 99 -13.43 -3.88 -40.21
CA ILE A 99 -14.88 -3.59 -40.27
C ILE A 99 -15.15 -2.29 -41.07
N SER A 100 -14.14 -1.69 -41.70
CA SER A 100 -14.27 -0.48 -42.54
C SER A 100 -13.94 -0.73 -44.00
#